data_AF-A0A286IL60-F1
#
_entry.id   AF-A0A286IL60-F1
#
_cell.length_a   1.000
_cell.length_b   1.000
_cell.length_c   1.000
_cell.angle_alpha   90.00
_cell.angle_beta   90.00
_cell.angle_gamma   90.00
#
_symmetry.space_group_name_H-M   'P 1'
#
loop_
_entity.id
_entity.type
_entity.pdbx_description
1 polymer ?
#
loop_
_entity_poly.entity_id
_entity_poly.type
_entity_poly.pdbx_seq_one_letter_code
_entity_poly.pdbx_strand_id
1 'polypeptide(L)'
;MKTEKEWDQEIIKITMKIHEEYPELSKYIKEMPQKEFSDKKEGVNVSMLEEYYNSLKELVKDYSKTHGDKKKDLPGYPQYPPSEDIYNKGEKVMDLNPSDLSKKKSINEKLGSSNEKDFKDDKSGSDLDVPGAELDDQQERIGSEDEENNYYSIGGDNHTDLEENRV
;
A
#
# COMPACT_ATOMS: atom_id res chain seq x y z
N MET A 1 -19.01 -14.39 34.04
CA MET A 1 -18.73 -14.41 32.59
C MET A 1 -18.87 -12.99 32.09
N LYS A 2 -17.92 -12.51 31.28
CA LYS A 2 -18.03 -11.19 30.67
C LYS A 2 -19.20 -11.18 29.70
N THR A 3 -19.87 -10.05 29.60
CA THR A 3 -20.92 -9.78 28.62
C THR A 3 -20.30 -9.51 27.24
N GLU A 4 -21.11 -9.63 26.18
CA GLU A 4 -20.72 -9.30 24.81
C GLU A 4 -20.06 -7.92 24.70
N LYS A 5 -20.69 -6.91 25.29
CA LYS A 5 -20.18 -5.52 25.32
C LYS A 5 -18.82 -5.39 26.01
N GLU A 6 -18.59 -6.16 27.08
CA GLU A 6 -17.30 -6.12 27.79
C GLU A 6 -16.18 -6.74 26.93
N TRP A 7 -16.49 -7.80 26.18
CA TRP A 7 -15.54 -8.38 25.23
C TRP A 7 -15.24 -7.43 24.07
N ASP A 8 -16.27 -6.79 23.51
CA ASP A 8 -16.08 -5.80 22.44
C ASP A 8 -15.16 -4.66 22.89
N GLN A 9 -15.34 -4.15 24.12
CA GLN A 9 -14.47 -3.11 24.68
C GLN A 9 -13.02 -3.59 24.83
N GLU A 10 -12.80 -4.85 25.24
CA GLU A 10 -11.45 -5.39 25.35
C GLU A 10 -10.80 -5.65 23.99
N ILE A 11 -11.58 -6.08 22.99
CA ILE A 11 -11.13 -6.25 21.61
C ILE A 11 -10.72 -4.90 21.02
N ILE A 12 -11.52 -3.85 21.21
CA ILE A 12 -11.15 -2.49 20.79
C ILE A 12 -9.85 -2.05 21.48
N LYS A 13 -9.74 -2.27 22.79
CA LYS A 13 -8.55 -1.87 23.55
C LYS A 13 -7.28 -2.59 23.09
N ILE A 14 -7.36 -3.90 22.82
CA ILE A 14 -6.18 -4.66 22.38
C ILE A 14 -5.80 -4.31 20.94
N THR A 15 -6.77 -4.11 20.04
CA THR A 15 -6.50 -3.71 18.66
C THR A 15 -5.90 -2.31 18.56
N MET A 16 -6.33 -1.36 19.40
CA MET A 16 -5.68 -0.05 19.54
C MET A 16 -4.23 -0.20 20.00
N LYS A 17 -3.99 -1.01 21.03
CA LYS A 17 -2.63 -1.30 21.53
C LYS A 17 -1.75 -1.90 20.43
N ILE A 18 -2.30 -2.79 19.60
CA ILE A 18 -1.58 -3.38 18.47
C ILE A 18 -1.20 -2.31 17.44
N HIS A 19 -2.10 -1.39 17.09
CA HIS A 19 -1.77 -0.31 16.16
C HIS A 19 -0.66 0.61 16.69
N GLU A 20 -0.64 0.89 18.00
CA GLU A 20 0.35 1.78 18.61
C GLU A 20 1.72 1.12 18.80
N GLU A 21 1.75 -0.10 19.35
CA GLU A 21 3.00 -0.76 19.75
C GLU A 21 3.55 -1.70 18.68
N TYR A 22 2.69 -2.29 17.85
CA TYR A 22 3.04 -3.33 16.87
C TYR A 22 2.32 -3.12 15.53
N PRO A 23 2.50 -1.96 14.86
CA PRO A 23 1.70 -1.59 13.68
C PRO A 23 1.78 -2.61 12.53
N GLU A 24 2.85 -3.40 12.44
CA GLU A 24 3.01 -4.47 11.45
C GLU A 24 1.97 -5.59 11.59
N LEU A 25 1.49 -5.84 12.82
CA LEU A 25 0.44 -6.82 13.08
C LEU A 25 -0.93 -6.40 12.52
N SER A 26 -1.13 -5.10 12.27
CA SER A 26 -2.38 -4.56 11.73
C SER A 26 -2.74 -5.18 10.38
N LYS A 27 -1.74 -5.55 9.56
CA LYS A 27 -1.96 -6.23 8.28
C LYS A 27 -2.65 -7.59 8.49
N TYR A 28 -2.20 -8.37 9.46
CA TYR A 28 -2.72 -9.70 9.76
C TYR A 28 -4.11 -9.65 10.40
N ILE A 29 -4.40 -8.61 11.21
CA ILE A 29 -5.73 -8.40 11.78
C ILE A 29 -6.77 -8.11 10.70
N LYS A 30 -6.40 -7.37 9.66
CA LYS A 30 -7.29 -7.04 8.53
C LYS A 30 -7.61 -8.25 7.65
N GLU A 31 -6.66 -9.18 7.55
CA GLU A 31 -6.80 -10.45 6.80
C GLU A 31 -7.51 -11.54 7.60
N MET A 32 -7.65 -11.39 8.93
CA MET A 32 -8.50 -12.28 9.71
C MET A 32 -9.93 -12.14 9.20
N PRO A 33 -10.65 -13.25 8.94
CA PRO A 33 -12.02 -13.17 8.47
C PRO A 33 -12.82 -12.37 9.50
N GLN A 34 -13.26 -11.16 9.13
CA GLN A 34 -14.32 -10.47 9.84
C GLN A 34 -15.52 -11.39 9.72
N LYS A 35 -15.78 -12.15 10.80
CA LYS A 35 -17.02 -12.93 10.90
C LYS A 35 -18.13 -11.89 10.89
N GLU A 36 -18.73 -11.70 9.73
CA GLU A 36 -19.90 -10.87 9.50
C GLU A 36 -20.92 -11.18 10.61
N PHE A 37 -21.06 -10.26 11.57
CA PHE A 37 -22.11 -10.31 12.59
C PHE A 37 -23.46 -9.86 11.99
N SER A 38 -23.68 -10.11 10.70
CA SER A 38 -24.94 -9.87 10.03
C SER A 38 -25.84 -11.08 10.21
N ASP A 39 -26.94 -10.84 10.90
CA ASP A 39 -28.16 -11.65 10.98
C ASP A 39 -28.23 -12.76 12.05
N LYS A 40 -28.73 -12.32 13.21
CA LYS A 40 -29.71 -13.01 14.07
C LYS A 40 -29.52 -14.52 14.24
N LYS A 41 -28.66 -14.91 15.19
CA LYS A 41 -28.94 -16.04 16.09
C LYS A 41 -28.51 -15.70 17.52
N GLU A 42 -29.51 -15.41 18.35
CA GLU A 42 -29.35 -15.29 19.81
C GLU A 42 -28.74 -16.58 20.36
N GLY A 43 -27.57 -16.48 21.01
CA GLY A 43 -27.06 -17.52 21.90
C GLY A 43 -25.61 -17.99 21.72
N VAL A 44 -24.84 -17.52 20.72
CA VAL A 44 -23.48 -18.04 20.46
C VAL A 44 -22.39 -16.96 20.37
N ASN A 45 -22.71 -15.66 20.51
CA ASN A 45 -21.75 -14.57 20.25
C ASN A 45 -20.59 -14.49 21.27
N VAL A 46 -20.86 -14.70 22.57
CA VAL A 46 -19.87 -14.49 23.64
C VAL A 46 -18.66 -15.43 23.53
N SER A 47 -18.86 -16.71 23.18
CA SER A 47 -17.77 -17.68 23.00
C SER A 47 -16.86 -17.31 21.82
N MET A 48 -17.45 -16.77 20.74
CA MET A 48 -16.71 -16.37 19.54
C MET A 48 -15.83 -15.14 19.80
N LEU A 49 -16.34 -14.16 20.56
CA LEU A 49 -15.59 -12.98 20.98
C LEU A 49 -14.44 -13.34 21.92
N GLU A 50 -14.67 -14.28 22.84
CA GLU A 50 -13.63 -14.80 23.73
C GLU A 50 -12.52 -15.51 22.94
N GLU A 51 -12.87 -16.37 21.98
CA GLU A 51 -11.90 -17.03 21.08
C GLU A 51 -11.09 -16.01 20.28
N TYR A 52 -11.75 -15.00 19.69
CA TYR A 52 -11.09 -13.95 18.92
C TYR A 52 -10.12 -13.12 19.78
N TYR A 53 -10.56 -12.69 20.97
CA TYR A 53 -9.70 -11.98 21.91
C TYR A 53 -8.48 -12.81 22.31
N ASN A 54 -8.67 -14.10 22.60
CA ASN A 54 -7.58 -15.00 22.97
C ASN A 54 -6.58 -15.17 21.82
N SER A 55 -7.06 -15.30 20.58
CA SER A 55 -6.21 -15.34 19.39
C SER A 55 -5.37 -14.05 19.23
N LEU A 56 -6.01 -12.88 19.35
CA LEU A 56 -5.30 -11.59 19.31
C LEU A 56 -4.24 -11.48 20.41
N LYS A 57 -4.57 -11.92 21.63
CA LYS A 57 -3.67 -11.90 22.78
C LYS A 57 -2.47 -12.82 22.60
N GLU A 58 -2.68 -14.01 22.04
CA GLU A 58 -1.62 -14.97 21.74
C GLU A 58 -0.69 -14.45 20.64
N LEU A 59 -1.25 -13.87 19.59
CA LEU A 59 -0.51 -13.24 18.50
C LEU A 59 0.39 -12.10 19.01
N VAL A 60 -0.12 -11.21 19.87
CA VAL A 60 0.71 -10.17 20.52
C VAL A 60 1.80 -10.78 21.39
N LYS A 61 1.47 -11.83 22.15
CA LYS A 61 2.43 -12.51 23.03
C LYS A 61 3.58 -13.14 22.24
N ASP A 62 3.30 -13.82 21.13
CA ASP A 62 4.35 -14.45 20.33
C ASP A 62 5.18 -13.44 19.54
N TYR A 63 4.54 -12.38 19.05
CA TYR A 63 5.24 -11.29 18.39
C TYR A 63 6.16 -10.55 19.36
N SER A 64 5.72 -10.24 20.58
CA SER A 64 6.55 -9.57 21.61
C SER A 64 7.80 -10.36 22.02
N LYS A 65 7.79 -11.70 21.91
CA LYS A 65 8.97 -12.55 22.18
C LYS A 65 10.05 -12.43 21.11
N THR A 66 9.63 -12.22 19.87
CA THR A 66 10.51 -12.24 18.68
C THR A 66 10.90 -10.84 18.24
N HIS A 67 10.05 -9.85 18.51
CA HIS A 67 10.23 -8.45 18.16
C HIS A 67 10.19 -7.64 19.47
N GLY A 68 11.37 -7.43 20.07
CA GLY A 68 11.48 -6.68 21.32
C GLY A 68 10.96 -5.24 21.19
N ASP A 69 10.53 -4.66 22.31
CA ASP A 69 9.86 -3.34 22.45
C ASP A 69 10.67 -2.18 21.85
N LYS A 70 10.70 -2.11 20.53
CA LYS A 70 11.18 -0.93 19.82
C LYS A 70 9.96 -0.05 19.64
N LYS A 71 9.72 0.81 20.63
CA LYS A 71 9.06 2.09 20.37
C LYS A 71 9.87 2.76 19.26
N LYS A 72 9.50 2.50 18.01
CA LYS A 72 9.95 3.33 16.90
C LYS A 72 9.28 4.65 17.22
N ASP A 73 10.07 5.60 17.72
CA ASP A 73 9.75 7.01 17.56
C ASP A 73 9.68 7.22 16.04
N LEU A 74 8.54 6.83 15.46
CA LEU A 74 8.19 7.18 14.10
C LEU A 74 8.24 8.69 14.16
N PRO A 75 9.14 9.35 13.43
CA PRO A 75 9.02 10.79 13.29
C PRO A 75 7.62 10.94 12.71
N GLY A 76 6.69 11.48 13.49
CA GLY A 76 5.37 11.80 13.00
C GLY A 76 5.52 12.75 11.80
N TYR A 77 4.41 13.22 11.25
CA TYR A 77 4.54 14.31 10.29
C TYR A 77 5.36 15.45 10.93
N PRO A 78 6.42 15.95 10.25
CA PRO A 78 7.17 17.07 10.76
C PRO A 78 6.19 18.19 11.10
N GLN A 79 6.22 18.64 12.34
CA GLN A 79 5.31 19.67 12.80
C GLN A 79 5.73 20.99 12.15
N TYR A 80 5.10 21.35 11.03
CA TYR A 80 5.37 22.62 10.37
C TYR A 80 4.89 23.77 11.26
N PRO A 81 5.69 24.85 11.42
CA PRO A 81 5.22 26.02 12.14
C PRO A 81 4.00 26.62 11.40
N PRO A 82 3.10 27.36 12.10
CA PRO A 82 1.94 27.99 11.45
C PRO A 82 2.30 28.92 10.29
N SER A 83 3.53 29.44 10.26
CA SER A 83 4.09 30.23 9.16
C SER A 83 4.37 29.41 7.91
N GLU A 84 4.58 28.11 8.04
CA GLU A 84 4.84 27.20 6.93
C GLU A 84 3.57 26.55 6.36
N ASP A 85 2.44 26.76 7.01
CA ASP A 85 1.14 26.26 6.61
C ASP A 85 0.76 26.71 5.18
N ILE A 86 0.49 25.74 4.32
CA ILE A 86 0.20 25.96 2.90
C ILE A 86 -1.12 26.72 2.72
N TYR A 87 -2.09 26.54 3.61
CA TYR A 87 -3.38 27.24 3.56
C TYR A 87 -3.24 28.73 3.91
N ASN A 88 -2.32 29.08 4.81
CA ASN A 88 -1.99 30.47 5.12
C ASN A 88 -1.09 31.12 4.05
N LYS A 89 -0.16 30.36 3.46
CA LYS A 89 0.73 30.84 2.39
C LYS A 89 0.03 31.01 1.05
N GLY A 90 -0.98 30.18 0.77
CA GLY A 90 -1.68 30.17 -0.51
C GLY A 90 -2.52 31.41 -0.74
N GLU A 91 -2.54 31.92 -1.97
CA GLU A 91 -3.48 32.97 -2.36
C GLU A 91 -4.93 32.43 -2.33
N LYS A 92 -5.73 32.99 -1.43
CA LYS A 92 -7.16 32.63 -1.30
C LYS A 92 -7.96 33.32 -2.39
N VAL A 93 -8.35 32.55 -3.40
CA VAL A 93 -9.21 33.03 -4.48
C VAL A 93 -10.67 32.88 -4.07
N MET A 94 -11.31 33.99 -3.65
CA MET A 94 -12.67 33.96 -3.10
C MET A 94 -13.78 34.08 -4.16
N ASP A 95 -13.56 34.77 -5.28
CA ASP A 95 -14.56 34.86 -6.35
C ASP A 95 -14.21 33.96 -7.53
N LEU A 96 -14.31 32.65 -7.31
CA LEU A 96 -14.33 31.67 -8.37
C LEU A 96 -15.72 31.72 -9.04
N ASN A 97 -15.76 32.02 -10.34
CA ASN A 97 -16.99 31.98 -11.11
C ASN A 97 -16.99 30.70 -11.98
N PRO A 98 -17.86 29.71 -11.71
CA PRO A 98 -17.93 28.48 -12.51
C PRO A 98 -18.22 28.72 -14.00
N SER A 99 -18.78 29.87 -14.34
CA SER A 99 -19.14 30.25 -15.71
C SER A 99 -18.08 31.11 -16.42
N ASP A 100 -17.02 31.55 -15.72
CA ASP A 100 -15.92 32.35 -16.31
C ASP A 100 -14.56 31.79 -15.85
N LEU A 101 -13.97 30.94 -16.70
CA LEU A 101 -12.64 30.34 -16.50
C LEU A 101 -11.50 31.34 -16.77
N SER A 102 -11.80 32.53 -17.28
CA SER A 102 -10.78 33.47 -17.81
C SER A 102 -10.02 34.23 -16.72
N LYS A 103 -10.38 34.06 -15.44
CA LYS A 103 -9.84 34.89 -14.36
C LYS A 103 -9.50 34.05 -13.14
N LYS A 104 -8.22 34.08 -12.76
CA LYS A 104 -7.67 34.27 -11.39
C LYS A 104 -6.45 33.42 -11.00
N LYS A 105 -5.92 32.58 -11.90
CA LYS A 105 -4.57 32.03 -11.72
C LYS A 105 -3.76 32.18 -12.99
N SER A 106 -2.54 32.67 -12.88
CA SER A 106 -1.55 32.55 -13.94
C SER A 106 -1.22 31.07 -14.11
N ILE A 107 -1.18 30.61 -15.36
CA ILE A 107 -0.70 29.27 -15.69
C ILE A 107 0.75 29.22 -15.19
N ASN A 108 1.08 28.28 -14.30
CA ASN A 108 2.45 28.12 -13.80
C ASN A 108 3.39 27.62 -14.92
N GLU A 109 2.78 27.04 -15.95
CA GLU A 109 3.44 26.49 -17.12
C GLU A 109 3.29 27.39 -18.33
N LYS A 110 4.24 27.25 -19.25
CA LYS A 110 4.19 27.97 -20.51
C LYS A 110 2.99 27.43 -21.30
N LEU A 111 2.16 28.32 -21.83
CA LEU A 111 1.03 27.94 -22.67
C LEU A 111 1.53 27.04 -23.81
N GLY A 112 1.10 25.77 -23.83
CA GLY A 112 1.48 24.77 -24.83
C GLY A 112 2.61 23.80 -24.43
N SER A 113 3.15 23.87 -23.21
CA SER A 113 4.00 22.80 -22.66
C SER A 113 3.16 21.83 -21.83
N SER A 114 3.51 20.53 -21.90
CA SER A 114 3.03 19.53 -20.95
C SER A 114 3.71 19.72 -19.60
N ASN A 115 2.99 19.36 -18.52
CA ASN A 115 3.50 19.35 -17.15
C ASN A 115 4.27 18.07 -16.80
N GLU A 116 4.46 17.22 -17.79
CA GLU A 116 5.18 15.95 -17.72
C GLU A 116 6.42 16.04 -18.62
N LYS A 117 7.49 15.37 -18.21
CA LYS A 117 8.69 15.25 -19.04
C LYS A 117 8.39 14.34 -20.22
N ASP A 118 8.95 14.67 -21.38
CA ASP A 118 8.89 13.78 -22.54
C ASP A 118 9.73 12.53 -22.30
N PHE A 119 9.41 11.45 -23.01
CA PHE A 119 10.15 10.18 -22.95
C PHE A 119 11.67 10.32 -23.19
N LYS A 120 12.10 11.39 -23.87
CA LYS A 120 13.52 11.69 -24.06
C LYS A 120 14.19 12.24 -22.79
N ASP A 121 13.44 12.96 -21.97
CA ASP A 121 13.91 13.65 -20.78
C ASP A 121 13.74 12.82 -19.50
N ASP A 122 12.89 11.78 -19.55
CA ASP A 122 12.70 10.83 -18.45
C ASP A 122 12.59 9.39 -18.98
N LYS A 123 13.75 8.78 -19.26
CA LYS A 123 13.84 7.36 -19.58
C LYS A 123 13.86 6.54 -18.29
N SER A 124 12.70 6.17 -17.78
CA SER A 124 12.59 5.19 -16.70
C SER A 124 12.84 3.78 -17.27
N GLY A 125 13.97 3.15 -16.92
CA GLY A 125 14.24 1.77 -17.33
C GLY A 125 15.70 1.35 -17.26
N SER A 126 16.65 2.30 -17.27
CA SER A 126 18.08 1.99 -17.17
C SER A 126 18.54 1.55 -15.77
N ASP A 127 17.74 1.82 -14.74
CA ASP A 127 18.00 1.45 -13.33
C ASP A 127 17.25 0.16 -12.93
N LEU A 128 16.68 -0.54 -13.91
CA LEU A 128 16.04 -1.84 -13.66
C LEU A 128 17.09 -2.93 -13.88
N ASP A 129 17.54 -3.54 -12.77
CA ASP A 129 18.43 -4.69 -12.77
C ASP A 129 17.70 -5.93 -13.30
N VAL A 130 17.52 -6.03 -14.62
CA VAL A 130 16.89 -7.18 -15.28
C VAL A 130 17.90 -8.33 -15.35
N PRO A 131 17.66 -9.46 -14.64
CA PRO A 131 18.59 -10.59 -14.67
C PRO A 131 18.73 -11.14 -16.09
N GLY A 132 19.97 -11.24 -16.59
CA GLY A 132 20.27 -11.72 -17.95
C GLY A 132 20.66 -10.62 -18.93
N ALA A 133 20.25 -9.36 -18.70
CA ALA A 133 20.41 -8.26 -19.66
C ALA A 133 21.88 -7.99 -20.08
N GLU A 134 22.85 -8.18 -19.18
CA GLU A 134 24.28 -7.99 -19.52
C GLU A 134 24.85 -9.09 -20.45
N LEU A 135 24.27 -10.28 -20.45
CA LEU A 135 24.66 -11.39 -21.32
C LEU A 135 23.96 -11.31 -22.68
N ASP A 136 22.72 -10.83 -22.68
CA ASP A 136 21.89 -10.55 -23.85
C ASP A 136 22.62 -9.55 -24.78
N ASP A 137 23.21 -8.46 -24.22
CA ASP A 137 24.05 -7.48 -24.96
C ASP A 137 25.16 -8.09 -25.85
N GLN A 138 25.73 -9.24 -25.45
CA GLN A 138 26.76 -9.93 -26.22
C GLN A 138 26.18 -10.82 -27.31
N GLN A 139 25.03 -11.45 -27.05
CA GLN A 139 24.33 -12.33 -27.98
C GLN A 139 23.56 -11.54 -29.05
N GLU A 140 22.93 -10.41 -28.69
CA GLU A 140 22.37 -9.43 -29.64
C GLU A 140 23.44 -8.97 -30.64
N ARG A 141 24.63 -8.63 -30.14
CA ARG A 141 25.74 -8.12 -30.96
C ARG A 141 26.19 -9.10 -32.04
N ILE A 142 26.10 -10.40 -31.75
CA ILE A 142 26.43 -11.46 -32.72
C ILE A 142 25.17 -11.99 -33.45
N GLY A 143 23.99 -11.41 -33.19
CA GLY A 143 22.72 -11.76 -33.81
C GLY A 143 22.26 -13.19 -33.52
N SER A 144 22.69 -13.75 -32.39
CA SER A 144 22.36 -15.12 -31.99
C SER A 144 21.26 -15.18 -30.94
N GLU A 145 20.82 -14.03 -30.42
CA GLU A 145 19.70 -13.94 -29.50
C GLU A 145 18.35 -14.00 -30.25
N ASP A 146 17.43 -14.79 -29.71
CA ASP A 146 16.06 -14.91 -30.17
C ASP A 146 15.14 -14.11 -29.23
N GLU A 147 14.94 -12.82 -29.52
CA GLU A 147 14.17 -11.87 -28.69
C GLU A 147 12.71 -12.32 -28.43
N GLU A 148 12.17 -13.18 -29.29
CA GLU A 148 10.80 -13.72 -29.18
C GLU A 148 10.68 -14.79 -28.09
N ASN A 149 11.78 -15.48 -27.76
CA ASN A 149 11.79 -16.62 -26.83
C ASN A 149 12.47 -16.31 -25.49
N ASN A 150 12.58 -15.04 -25.13
CA ASN A 150 13.05 -14.63 -23.81
C ASN A 150 12.00 -14.97 -22.74
N TYR A 151 12.43 -15.36 -21.53
CA TYR A 151 11.54 -15.79 -20.43
C TYR A 151 10.47 -14.73 -20.08
N TYR A 152 10.77 -13.45 -20.32
CA TYR A 152 9.84 -12.34 -20.11
C TYR A 152 9.00 -11.98 -21.35
N SER A 153 9.37 -12.46 -22.55
CA SER A 153 8.58 -12.37 -23.80
C SER A 153 7.54 -13.48 -23.92
N ILE A 154 7.76 -14.63 -23.28
CA ILE A 154 6.96 -15.85 -23.48
C ILE A 154 5.61 -15.86 -22.70
N GLY A 155 5.31 -14.78 -21.96
CA GLY A 155 4.22 -14.75 -20.97
C GLY A 155 3.10 -13.76 -21.28
N GLY A 156 2.02 -14.25 -21.88
CA GLY A 156 0.70 -13.61 -21.89
C GLY A 156 -0.40 -14.65 -21.59
N ASP A 157 -1.57 -14.21 -21.10
CA ASP A 157 -2.68 -15.04 -20.60
C ASP A 157 -3.20 -16.15 -21.55
N ASN A 158 -2.70 -16.23 -22.79
CA ASN A 158 -3.19 -17.13 -23.83
C ASN A 158 -2.11 -18.01 -24.51
N HIS A 159 -0.93 -18.17 -23.91
CA HIS A 159 0.11 -19.10 -24.41
C HIS A 159 0.05 -20.44 -23.66
N THR A 160 -0.54 -21.46 -24.29
CA THR A 160 -0.63 -22.84 -23.75
C THR A 160 0.26 -23.84 -24.51
N ASP A 161 1.00 -23.36 -25.50
CA ASP A 161 1.84 -24.14 -26.42
C ASP A 161 3.33 -24.17 -26.05
N LEU A 162 3.68 -23.76 -24.82
CA LEU A 162 5.05 -23.80 -24.33
C LEU A 162 5.52 -25.23 -24.06
N GLU A 163 6.77 -25.53 -24.44
CA GLU A 163 7.35 -26.87 -24.29
C GLU A 163 7.40 -27.36 -22.82
N GLU A 164 7.39 -26.44 -21.85
CA GLU A 164 7.34 -26.74 -20.41
C GLU A 164 6.06 -27.50 -19.99
N ASN A 165 4.96 -27.35 -20.74
CA ASN A 165 3.69 -28.05 -20.48
C ASN A 165 3.63 -29.48 -21.06
N ARG A 166 4.71 -29.96 -21.71
CA ARG A 166 4.78 -31.33 -22.21
C ARG A 166 5.44 -32.23 -21.17
N VAL A 167 4.61 -32.79 -20.29
CA VAL A 167 4.94 -33.91 -19.38
C VAL A 167 4.89 -35.23 -20.14
#